data_AF-A0A2N2SBQ1-F1
#
_entry.id   AF-A0A2N2SBQ1-F1
#
_cell.length_a   1.000
_cell.length_b   1.000
_cell.length_c   1.000
_cell.angle_alpha   90.00
_cell.angle_beta   90.00
_cell.angle_gamma   90.00
#
_symmetry.space_group_name_H-M   'P 1'
#
loop_
_entity.id
_entity.type
_entity.pdbx_description
1 polymer ?
#
loop_
_entity_poly.entity_id
_entity_poly.type
_entity_poly.pdbx_seq_one_letter_code
_entity_poly.pdbx_strand_id
1 'polypeptide(L)'
;CDLVIIVGSPNSSNSNRLREVAMKQGVTAYMVDNASYLKTEWLVGKQKIGVSAGASAPEVLVQEVIARLQQLGANQVQELHGVTESVVFHLPKNLTSAKAKEIP
;
A
#
# COMPACT_ATOMS: atom_id res chain seq x y z
N CYS A 1 -15.05 -2.60 -5.35
CA CYS A 1 -14.05 -3.59 -5.82
C CYS A 1 -14.40 -4.94 -5.21
N ASP A 2 -13.84 -6.02 -5.75
CA ASP A 2 -14.15 -7.41 -5.34
C ASP A 2 -13.13 -7.96 -4.33
N LEU A 3 -11.98 -7.29 -4.26
CA LEU A 3 -10.85 -7.56 -3.38
C LEU A 3 -10.11 -6.26 -3.09
N VAL A 4 -9.57 -6.13 -1.88
CA VAL A 4 -8.63 -5.06 -1.51
C VAL A 4 -7.29 -5.68 -1.08
N ILE A 5 -6.19 -5.17 -1.61
CA ILE A 5 -4.83 -5.48 -1.17
C ILE A 5 -4.29 -4.25 -0.43
N ILE A 6 -3.90 -4.44 0.83
CA ILE A 6 -3.26 -3.43 1.66
C ILE A 6 -1.75 -3.69 1.69
N VAL A 7 -0.96 -2.73 1.24
CA VAL A 7 0.49 -2.78 1.33
C VAL A 7 0.93 -2.25 2.69
N GLY A 8 1.60 -3.10 3.46
CA GLY A 8 2.07 -2.78 4.80
C GLY A 8 2.10 -4.00 5.70
N SER A 9 2.46 -3.76 6.96
CA SER A 9 2.83 -4.82 7.89
C SER A 9 1.78 -5.09 8.97
N PRO A 10 1.74 -6.32 9.53
CA PRO A 10 0.84 -6.69 10.62
C PRO A 10 1.00 -5.88 11.90
N ASN A 11 2.18 -5.29 12.13
CA ASN A 11 2.45 -4.45 13.29
C ASN A 11 2.06 -2.97 13.09
N SER A 12 1.61 -2.57 11.89
CA SER A 12 1.17 -1.20 11.64
C SER A 12 -0.32 -1.04 11.95
N SER A 13 -0.64 -0.20 12.93
CA SER A 13 -2.04 0.07 13.31
C SER A 13 -2.84 0.68 12.15
N ASN A 14 -2.26 1.62 11.40
CA ASN A 14 -2.94 2.23 10.24
C ASN A 14 -3.20 1.21 9.13
N SER A 15 -2.23 0.34 8.79
CA SER A 15 -2.43 -0.70 7.77
C SER A 15 -3.55 -1.67 8.18
N ASN A 16 -3.56 -2.10 9.45
CA ASN A 16 -4.65 -2.93 9.97
C ASN A 16 -6.01 -2.23 9.89
N ARG A 17 -6.05 -0.92 10.20
CA ARG A 17 -7.29 -0.16 10.16
C ARG A 17 -7.87 -0.06 8.74
N LEU A 18 -7.03 0.14 7.73
CA LEU A 18 -7.46 0.12 6.33
C LEU A 18 -8.06 -1.24 5.94
N ARG A 19 -7.41 -2.34 6.34
CA ARG A 19 -7.90 -3.70 6.10
C ARG A 19 -9.25 -3.94 6.79
N GLU A 20 -9.38 -3.54 8.06
CA GLU A 20 -10.63 -3.64 8.82
C GLU A 20 -11.77 -2.87 8.14
N VAL A 21 -11.50 -1.66 7.64
CA VAL A 21 -12.50 -0.84 6.95
C VAL A 21 -13.00 -1.55 5.70
N ALA A 22 -12.11 -2.09 4.87
CA ALA A 22 -12.50 -2.87 3.68
C ALA A 22 -13.36 -4.09 4.05
N MET A 23 -12.96 -4.85 5.08
CA MET A 23 -13.72 -5.99 5.58
C MET A 23 -15.11 -5.60 6.11
N LYS A 24 -15.22 -4.48 6.84
CA LYS A 24 -16.50 -3.96 7.35
C LYS A 24 -17.46 -3.54 6.23
N GLN A 25 -16.92 -3.18 5.06
CA GLN A 25 -17.71 -2.90 3.86
C GLN A 25 -18.08 -4.17 3.07
N GLY A 26 -17.80 -5.36 3.62
CA GLY A 26 -18.12 -6.65 3.00
C GLY A 26 -17.16 -7.06 1.88
N VAL A 27 -16.02 -6.38 1.74
CA VAL A 27 -15.02 -6.70 0.71
C VAL A 27 -13.88 -7.51 1.34
N THR A 28 -13.51 -8.61 0.70
CA THR A 28 -12.33 -9.39 1.12
C THR A 28 -11.09 -8.49 1.06
N ALA A 29 -10.28 -8.50 2.12
CA ALA A 29 -9.07 -7.70 2.19
C ALA A 29 -7.87 -8.53 2.67
N TYR A 30 -6.77 -8.47 1.92
CA TYR A 30 -5.50 -9.07 2.31
C TYR A 30 -4.46 -7.99 2.56
N MET A 31 -3.44 -8.34 3.33
CA MET A 31 -2.31 -7.48 3.62
C MET A 31 -1.03 -8.18 3.19
N VAL A 32 -0.15 -7.44 2.52
CA VAL A 32 1.14 -7.94 2.04
C VAL A 32 2.23 -6.93 2.37
N ASP A 33 3.37 -7.42 2.85
CA ASP A 33 4.55 -6.58 3.09
C ASP A 33 5.19 -6.13 1.77
N ASN A 34 5.14 -6.98 0.74
CA ASN A 34 5.63 -6.69 -0.60
C ASN A 34 4.96 -7.59 -1.65
N ALA A 35 5.26 -7.36 -2.93
CA ALA A 35 4.64 -8.06 -4.05
C ALA A 35 4.83 -9.59 -4.07
N SER A 36 5.89 -10.12 -3.46
CA SER A 36 6.15 -11.57 -3.45
C SER A 36 5.18 -12.36 -2.56
N TYR A 37 4.55 -11.70 -1.59
CA TYR A 37 3.54 -12.30 -0.72
C TYR A 37 2.15 -12.36 -1.36
N LEU A 38 1.99 -11.76 -2.55
CA LEU A 38 0.73 -11.76 -3.26
C LEU A 38 0.44 -13.16 -3.81
N LYS A 39 -0.70 -13.72 -3.41
CA LYS A 39 -1.08 -15.07 -3.81
C LYS A 39 -2.09 -15.05 -4.95
N THR A 40 -1.86 -15.88 -5.97
CA THR A 40 -2.68 -15.90 -7.19
C THR A 40 -4.09 -16.41 -6.93
N GLU A 41 -4.28 -17.30 -5.96
CA GLU A 41 -5.60 -17.81 -5.58
C GLU A 41 -6.54 -16.72 -5.06
N TRP A 42 -6.01 -15.61 -4.54
CA TRP A 42 -6.82 -14.48 -4.09
C TRP A 42 -7.47 -13.73 -5.25
N LEU A 43 -6.87 -13.81 -6.45
CA LEU A 43 -7.30 -13.06 -7.63
C LEU A 43 -8.31 -13.83 -8.48
N VAL A 44 -8.47 -15.13 -8.26
CA VAL A 44 -9.34 -15.99 -9.06
C VAL A 44 -10.79 -15.50 -9.00
N GLY A 45 -11.35 -15.20 -10.18
CA GLY A 45 -12.72 -14.70 -10.31
C GLY A 45 -12.95 -13.24 -9.88
N LYS A 46 -11.88 -12.48 -9.58
CA LYS A 46 -11.97 -11.05 -9.22
C LYS A 46 -11.75 -10.19 -10.46
N GLN A 47 -12.62 -9.20 -10.67
CA GLN A 47 -12.51 -8.27 -11.81
C GLN A 47 -11.91 -6.92 -11.40
N LYS A 48 -12.22 -6.46 -10.18
CA LYS A 48 -11.76 -5.17 -9.66
C LYS A 48 -10.99 -5.34 -8.37
N ILE A 49 -9.69 -5.09 -8.42
CA ILE A 49 -8.79 -5.18 -7.27
C ILE A 49 -8.46 -3.74 -6.83
N GLY A 50 -8.79 -3.40 -5.59
CA GLY A 50 -8.35 -2.16 -4.96
C GLY A 50 -6.97 -2.36 -4.35
N VAL A 51 -6.08 -1.37 -4.51
CA VAL A 51 -4.77 -1.33 -3.84
C VAL A 51 -4.74 -0.08 -2.97
N SER A 52 -4.29 -0.23 -1.74
CA SER A 52 -4.03 0.89 -0.83
C SER A 52 -2.83 0.54 0.05
N ALA A 53 -2.31 1.52 0.78
CA ALA A 53 -1.10 1.35 1.57
C ALA A 53 -1.21 2.06 2.91
N GLY A 54 -0.59 1.49 3.94
CA GLY A 54 -0.45 2.19 5.21
C GLY A 54 0.47 3.41 5.07
N ALA A 55 0.30 4.41 5.95
CA ALA A 55 1.08 5.65 5.93
C ALA A 55 2.61 5.45 6.05
N SER A 56 3.04 4.29 6.56
CA SER A 56 4.45 3.92 6.72
C SER A 56 5.00 3.08 5.57
N ALA A 57 4.17 2.71 4.58
CA ALA A 57 4.59 1.86 3.48
C ALA A 57 5.25 2.73 2.38
N PRO A 58 6.50 2.41 1.97
CA PRO A 58 7.15 3.09 0.86
C PRO A 58 6.37 2.93 -0.45
N GLU A 59 6.30 4.02 -1.23
CA GLU A 59 5.63 4.06 -2.54
C GLU A 59 6.13 2.95 -3.49
N VAL A 60 7.43 2.65 -3.46
CA VAL A 60 8.03 1.58 -4.28
C VAL A 60 7.34 0.23 -4.08
N LEU A 61 6.94 -0.12 -2.84
CA LEU A 61 6.28 -1.39 -2.55
C LEU A 61 4.86 -1.42 -3.14
N VAL A 62 4.19 -0.27 -3.17
CA VAL A 62 2.86 -0.14 -3.80
C VAL A 62 2.99 -0.36 -5.29
N GLN A 63 3.97 0.28 -5.93
CA GLN A 63 4.25 0.13 -7.35
C GLN A 63 4.64 -1.30 -7.72
N GLU A 64 5.44 -1.98 -6.89
CA GLU A 64 5.77 -3.40 -7.08
C GLU A 64 4.52 -4.30 -7.04
N VAL A 65 3.60 -4.05 -6.11
CA VAL A 65 2.33 -4.79 -6.02
C VAL A 65 1.47 -4.55 -7.25
N ILE A 66 1.36 -3.30 -7.71
CA ILE A 66 0.64 -2.95 -8.95
C ILE A 66 1.26 -3.68 -10.14
N ALA A 67 2.58 -3.63 -10.29
CA ALA A 67 3.29 -4.30 -11.38
C ALA A 67 3.07 -5.82 -11.35
N ARG A 68 3.07 -6.42 -10.15
CA ARG A 68 2.78 -7.85 -9.99
C ARG A 68 1.35 -8.20 -10.37
N LEU A 69 0.37 -7.36 -10.02
CA LEU A 69 -1.02 -7.54 -10.44
C LEU A 69 -1.15 -7.44 -11.97
N GLN A 70 -0.42 -6.54 -12.61
CA GLN A 70 -0.41 -6.43 -14.08
C GLN A 70 0.17 -7.69 -14.75
N GLN A 71 1.28 -8.22 -14.22
CA GLN A 71 1.85 -9.50 -14.68
C GLN A 71 0.87 -10.67 -14.53
N LEU A 72 -0.04 -10.61 -13.56
CA LEU A 72 -1.06 -11.62 -13.30
C LEU A 72 -2.36 -11.40 -14.08
N GLY A 73 -2.41 -10.41 -14.97
CA GLY A 73 -3.53 -10.18 -15.89
C GLY A 73 -4.38 -8.95 -15.58
N ALA A 74 -3.92 -8.02 -14.72
CA ALA A 74 -4.58 -6.72 -14.57
C ALA A 74 -4.20 -5.78 -15.73
N ASN A 75 -5.17 -5.38 -16.54
CA ASN A 75 -4.90 -4.63 -17.77
C ASN A 75 -4.91 -3.10 -17.58
N GLN A 76 -5.60 -2.60 -16.56
CA GLN A 76 -5.78 -1.17 -16.34
C GLN A 76 -5.54 -0.83 -14.88
N VAL A 77 -4.78 0.24 -14.66
CA VAL A 77 -4.57 0.86 -13.35
C VAL A 77 -5.23 2.23 -13.39
N GLN A 78 -6.09 2.50 -12.42
CA GLN A 78 -6.76 3.78 -12.27
C GLN A 78 -6.56 4.26 -10.83
N GLU A 79 -5.92 5.41 -10.68
CA GLU A 79 -5.86 6.10 -9.41
C GLU A 79 -7.21 6.76 -9.13
N LEU A 80 -7.77 6.51 -7.94
CA LEU A 80 -9.01 7.13 -7.50
C LEU A 80 -8.67 8.47 -6.85
N HIS A 81 -9.28 9.55 -7.33
CA HIS A 81 -9.08 10.89 -6.77
C HIS A 81 -9.52 10.92 -5.31
N GLY A 82 -8.57 11.20 -4.42
CA GLY A 82 -8.79 11.45 -2.99
C GLY A 82 -8.73 12.94 -2.66
N VAL A 83 -8.74 13.23 -1.35
CA VAL A 83 -8.46 14.57 -0.85
C VAL A 83 -6.97 14.86 -1.04
N THR A 84 -6.62 16.01 -1.60
CA THR A 84 -5.22 16.44 -1.71
C THR A 84 -4.67 16.81 -0.35
N GLU A 85 -3.63 16.09 0.10
CA GLU A 85 -2.93 16.37 1.35
C GLU A 85 -1.64 17.15 1.06
N SER A 86 -1.44 18.29 1.74
CA SER A 86 -0.29 19.19 1.50
C SER A 86 0.52 19.51 2.76
N VAL A 87 0.37 18.72 3.82
CA VAL A 87 1.03 18.95 5.11
C VAL A 87 2.46 18.46 5.07
N VAL A 88 3.43 19.34 5.37
CA VAL A 88 4.86 19.00 5.44
C VAL A 88 5.40 19.38 6.81
N PHE A 89 5.96 18.39 7.51
CA PHE A 89 6.66 18.60 8.79
C PHE A 89 8.13 18.89 8.51
N HIS A 90 8.54 20.14 8.74
CA HIS A 90 9.93 20.54 8.56
C HIS A 90 10.81 20.02 9.70
N LEU A 91 12.02 19.62 9.35
CA LEU A 91 13.00 19.19 10.35
C LEU A 91 13.35 20.36 11.28
N PRO A 92 13.37 20.16 12.61
CA PRO A 92 13.84 21.18 13.54
C PRO A 92 15.25 21.65 13.18
N LYS A 93 15.51 22.96 13.30
CA LYS A 93 16.79 23.58 12.91
C LYS A 93 18.01 22.87 13.53
N ASN A 94 17.87 22.36 14.75
CA ASN A 94 18.92 21.67 15.49
C ASN A 94 19.32 20.29 14.92
N LEU A 95 18.55 19.73 13.98
CA LEU A 95 18.81 18.43 13.34
C LEU A 95 19.25 18.54 11.88
N THR A 96 19.24 19.75 11.30
CA THR A 96 19.66 19.97 9.90
C THR A 96 21.17 19.84 9.68
N SER A 97 21.97 19.83 10.75
CA SER A 97 23.45 19.76 10.70
C SER A 97 24.03 18.35 10.87
N ALA A 98 23.19 17.33 11.10
CA ALA A 98 23.68 15.96 11.18
C ALA A 98 23.97 15.45 9.77
N LYS A 99 25.25 15.43 9.36
CA LYS A 99 25.68 14.73 8.15
C LYS A 99 25.07 13.32 8.16
N ALA A 100 24.38 12.95 7.08
CA ALA A 100 23.99 11.58 6.84
C ALA A 100 25.23 10.70 7.01
N LYS A 101 25.19 9.80 8.00
CA LYS A 101 26.24 8.83 8.23
C LYS A 101 26.25 7.93 7.00
N GLU A 102 27.27 8.04 6.15
CA GLU A 102 27.53 7.04 5.12
C GLU A 102 27.63 5.68 5.82
N ILE A 103 26.73 4.77 5.43
CA ILE A 103 26.74 3.38 5.90
C ILE A 103 27.78 2.68 5.01
N PRO A 104 28.77 1.97 5.60
CA PRO A 104 29.87 1.33 4.85
C PRO A 104 29.41 0.24 3.89
#